data_AF-A0A1J3G762-F1
#
_entry.id   AF-A0A1J3G762-F1
#
_cell.length_a   1.000
_cell.length_b   1.000
_cell.length_c   1.000
_cell.angle_alpha   90.00
_cell.angle_beta   90.00
_cell.angle_gamma   90.00
#
_symmetry.space_group_name_H-M   'P 1'
#
loop_
_entity.id
_entity.type
_entity.pdbx_description
1 polymer ?
#
loop_
_entity_poly.entity_id
_entity_poly.type
_entity_poly.pdbx_seq_one_letter_code
_entity_poly.pdbx_strand_id
1 'polypeptide(L)'
;HEQRITMSKKRGLSLEEKREKMLQIFYESQDFFLLKELEKMGPKRGVISQSVKDVIQSLVDDDLVAKDKIGSSIYFWSLPSCAGNQLRSIRQKLESDLQGSNKKLAELADQCDALKKGREESEERTEALAQLKEIEKKHKELKNEMVQFADNDPATLEAMRDAIKVAHQSANRWTDNIFTLRQWCSNNFPQAKEQLEHLYTEAGITEDFDYLELP
;
A
#
# COMPACT_ATOMS: atom_id res chain seq x y z
N HIS A 1 -50.44 8.10 -74.45
CA HIS A 1 -48.98 7.91 -74.32
C HIS A 1 -48.75 7.04 -73.09
N GLU A 2 -48.56 5.74 -73.30
CA GLU A 2 -48.37 4.75 -72.24
C GLU A 2 -47.04 4.99 -71.53
N GLN A 3 -47.07 5.35 -70.25
CA GLN A 3 -45.88 5.32 -69.41
C GLN A 3 -45.64 3.88 -68.93
N ARG A 4 -44.69 3.21 -69.59
CA ARG A 4 -44.05 1.99 -69.09
C ARG A 4 -43.48 2.24 -67.71
N ILE A 5 -44.06 1.61 -66.69
CA ILE A 5 -43.43 1.45 -65.38
C ILE A 5 -42.24 0.51 -65.56
N THR A 6 -41.04 1.07 -65.55
CA THR A 6 -39.79 0.29 -65.49
C THR A 6 -39.66 -0.31 -64.09
N MET A 7 -39.89 -1.63 -63.96
CA MET A 7 -39.60 -2.37 -62.74
C MET A 7 -38.13 -2.19 -62.37
N SER A 8 -37.88 -1.47 -61.29
CA SER A 8 -36.55 -1.30 -60.72
C SER A 8 -36.00 -2.66 -60.29
N LYS A 9 -34.75 -2.96 -60.70
CA LYS A 9 -34.03 -4.18 -60.30
C LYS A 9 -34.08 -4.36 -58.78
N LYS A 10 -34.42 -5.57 -58.33
CA LYS A 10 -34.53 -5.96 -56.91
C LYS A 10 -33.32 -5.45 -56.12
N ARG A 11 -33.55 -4.53 -55.18
CA ARG A 11 -32.55 -4.06 -54.21
C ARG A 11 -32.05 -5.28 -53.45
N GLY A 12 -30.73 -5.47 -53.35
CA GLY A 12 -30.16 -6.52 -52.51
C GLY A 12 -30.54 -6.29 -51.04
N LEU A 13 -30.76 -7.38 -50.30
CA LEU A 13 -31.04 -7.31 -48.86
C LEU A 13 -29.83 -6.66 -48.14
N SER A 14 -30.12 -5.72 -47.25
CA SER A 14 -29.17 -5.14 -46.30
C SER A 14 -28.70 -6.17 -45.28
N LEU A 15 -27.65 -5.84 -44.52
CA LEU A 15 -27.13 -6.73 -43.48
C LEU A 15 -28.21 -7.07 -42.44
N GLU A 16 -28.95 -6.07 -41.97
CA GLU A 16 -29.99 -6.25 -40.96
C GLU A 16 -31.16 -7.10 -41.48
N GLU A 17 -31.60 -6.88 -42.73
CA GLU A 17 -32.62 -7.72 -43.36
C GLU A 17 -32.14 -9.18 -43.52
N LYS A 18 -30.84 -9.41 -43.77
CA LYS A 18 -30.27 -10.77 -43.80
C LYS A 18 -30.26 -11.41 -42.40
N ARG A 19 -29.90 -10.64 -41.36
CA ARG A 19 -29.91 -11.09 -39.96
C ARG A 19 -31.31 -11.50 -39.53
N GLU A 20 -32.31 -10.69 -39.83
CA GLU A 20 -33.73 -10.99 -39.57
C GLU A 20 -34.17 -12.27 -40.29
N LYS A 21 -33.84 -12.42 -41.58
CA LYS A 21 -34.18 -13.62 -42.35
C LYS A 21 -33.52 -14.90 -41.82
N MET A 22 -32.29 -14.81 -41.33
CA MET A 22 -31.63 -15.95 -40.68
C MET A 22 -32.23 -16.25 -39.30
N LEU A 23 -32.53 -15.23 -38.49
CA LEU A 23 -33.21 -15.41 -37.19
C LEU A 23 -34.58 -16.06 -37.35
N GLN A 24 -35.33 -15.68 -38.38
CA GLN A 24 -36.64 -16.23 -38.68
C GLN A 24 -36.59 -17.76 -38.91
N ILE A 25 -35.49 -18.30 -39.45
CA ILE A 25 -35.31 -19.75 -39.60
C ILE A 25 -35.34 -20.43 -38.21
N PHE A 26 -34.61 -19.88 -37.24
CA PHE A 26 -34.57 -20.43 -35.88
C PHE A 26 -35.91 -20.31 -35.17
N TYR A 27 -36.61 -19.18 -35.31
CA TYR A 27 -37.90 -18.97 -34.63
C TYR A 27 -39.06 -19.79 -35.21
N GLU A 28 -39.08 -20.00 -36.52
CA GLU A 28 -40.12 -20.81 -37.17
C GLU A 28 -39.93 -22.31 -36.93
N SER A 29 -38.68 -22.79 -36.96
CA SER A 29 -38.36 -24.20 -36.77
C SER A 29 -38.25 -24.61 -35.30
N GLN A 30 -37.79 -23.70 -34.45
CA GLN A 30 -37.44 -23.95 -33.04
C GLN A 30 -36.47 -25.13 -32.87
N ASP A 31 -35.56 -25.31 -33.83
CA ASP A 31 -34.64 -26.44 -33.90
C ASP A 31 -33.17 -26.00 -33.86
N PHE A 32 -32.27 -26.98 -33.76
CA PHE A 32 -30.82 -26.82 -33.73
C PHE A 32 -30.23 -27.11 -35.10
N PHE A 33 -29.31 -26.26 -35.54
CA PHE A 33 -28.73 -26.36 -36.88
C PHE A 33 -27.22 -26.41 -36.87
N LEU A 34 -26.66 -27.22 -37.76
CA LEU A 34 -25.26 -27.13 -38.16
C LEU A 34 -25.07 -25.98 -39.15
N LEU A 35 -23.85 -25.43 -39.22
CA LEU A 35 -23.53 -24.37 -40.19
C LEU A 35 -23.88 -24.79 -41.64
N LYS A 36 -23.60 -26.04 -42.01
CA LYS A 36 -23.91 -26.58 -43.35
C LYS A 36 -25.42 -26.58 -43.66
N GLU A 37 -26.26 -26.75 -42.64
CA GLU A 37 -27.72 -26.75 -42.80
C GLU A 37 -28.23 -25.31 -42.97
N LEU A 38 -27.67 -24.37 -42.20
CA LEU A 38 -27.94 -22.95 -42.35
C LEU A 38 -27.49 -22.43 -43.72
N GLU A 39 -26.34 -22.87 -44.23
CA GLU A 39 -25.85 -22.55 -45.58
C GLU A 39 -26.78 -23.06 -46.69
N LYS A 40 -27.55 -24.13 -46.42
CA LYS A 40 -28.57 -24.66 -47.35
C LYS A 40 -29.91 -23.93 -47.22
N MET A 41 -30.28 -23.49 -46.03
CA MET A 41 -31.57 -22.82 -45.76
C MET A 41 -31.53 -21.30 -46.00
N GLY A 42 -30.40 -20.65 -45.73
CA GLY A 42 -30.22 -19.20 -45.90
C GLY A 42 -30.54 -18.70 -47.31
N PRO A 43 -30.02 -19.33 -48.39
CA PRO A 43 -30.35 -18.97 -49.76
C PRO A 43 -31.84 -19.09 -50.09
N LYS A 44 -32.56 -20.03 -49.48
CA LYS A 44 -34.02 -20.17 -49.67
C LYS A 44 -34.80 -18.99 -49.08
N ARG A 45 -34.21 -18.27 -48.11
CA ARG A 45 -34.77 -17.06 -47.50
C ARG A 45 -34.23 -15.77 -48.13
N GLY A 46 -33.46 -15.87 -49.22
CA GLY A 46 -32.91 -14.73 -49.96
C GLY A 46 -31.53 -14.26 -49.48
N VAL A 47 -30.94 -14.89 -48.47
CA VAL A 47 -29.59 -14.56 -48.00
C VAL A 47 -28.54 -15.15 -48.95
N ILE A 48 -27.59 -14.33 -49.41
CA ILE A 48 -26.55 -14.78 -50.33
C ILE A 48 -25.70 -15.85 -49.64
N SER A 49 -25.51 -17.02 -50.28
CA SER A 49 -24.83 -18.19 -49.69
C SER A 49 -23.49 -17.85 -49.04
N GLN A 50 -22.64 -17.08 -49.74
CA GLN A 50 -21.34 -16.64 -49.24
C GLN A 50 -21.41 -15.78 -47.97
N SER A 51 -22.53 -15.12 -47.71
CA SER A 51 -22.73 -14.25 -46.53
C SER A 51 -23.38 -14.95 -45.34
N VAL A 52 -23.86 -16.19 -45.49
CA VAL A 52 -24.60 -16.88 -44.43
C VAL A 52 -23.74 -17.06 -43.18
N LYS A 53 -22.48 -17.48 -43.33
CA LYS A 53 -21.56 -17.68 -42.21
C LYS A 53 -21.32 -16.39 -41.43
N ASP A 54 -21.03 -15.28 -42.12
CA ASP A 54 -20.76 -13.99 -41.49
C ASP A 54 -22.01 -13.42 -40.80
N VAL A 55 -23.18 -13.58 -41.41
CA VAL A 55 -24.46 -13.17 -40.81
C VAL A 55 -24.76 -13.97 -39.55
N ILE A 56 -24.58 -15.29 -39.57
CA ILE A 56 -24.74 -16.12 -38.36
C ILE A 56 -23.73 -15.74 -37.29
N GLN A 57 -22.46 -15.50 -37.65
CA GLN A 57 -21.47 -15.08 -36.66
C GLN A 57 -21.84 -13.73 -36.02
N SER A 58 -22.30 -12.75 -36.81
CA SER A 58 -22.78 -11.47 -36.30
C SER A 58 -24.02 -11.57 -35.41
N LEU A 59 -24.85 -12.60 -35.58
CA LEU A 59 -25.98 -12.88 -34.69
C LEU A 59 -25.53 -13.52 -33.38
N VAL A 60 -24.48 -14.35 -33.44
CA VAL A 60 -23.88 -14.92 -32.24
C VAL A 60 -23.13 -13.86 -31.43
N ASP A 61 -22.39 -12.97 -32.10
CA ASP A 61 -21.60 -11.93 -31.43
C ASP A 61 -22.50 -10.94 -30.66
N ASP A 62 -23.75 -10.75 -31.11
CA ASP A 62 -24.78 -9.93 -30.44
C ASP A 62 -25.72 -10.77 -29.54
N ASP A 63 -25.36 -12.01 -29.21
CA ASP A 63 -26.10 -12.93 -28.34
C ASP A 63 -27.53 -13.28 -28.79
N LEU A 64 -27.87 -13.03 -30.06
CA LEU A 64 -29.17 -13.33 -30.67
C LEU A 64 -29.29 -14.79 -31.14
N VAL A 65 -28.17 -15.46 -31.40
CA VAL A 65 -28.08 -16.89 -31.71
C VAL A 65 -27.09 -17.53 -30.75
N ALA A 66 -27.50 -18.57 -30.05
CA ALA A 66 -26.60 -19.37 -29.25
C ALA A 66 -25.79 -20.32 -30.13
N LYS A 67 -24.53 -20.55 -29.78
CA LYS A 67 -23.68 -21.59 -30.37
C LYS A 67 -23.06 -22.44 -29.29
N ASP A 68 -22.96 -23.74 -29.54
CA ASP A 68 -22.20 -24.65 -28.66
C ASP A 68 -21.60 -25.81 -29.47
N LYS A 69 -20.48 -26.33 -28.97
CA LYS A 69 -19.76 -27.43 -29.60
C LYS A 69 -20.03 -28.73 -28.85
N ILE A 70 -20.74 -29.64 -29.50
CA ILE A 70 -21.08 -30.95 -28.96
C ILE A 70 -20.36 -32.01 -29.80
N GLY A 71 -19.35 -32.65 -29.20
CA GLY A 71 -18.46 -33.58 -29.88
C GLY A 71 -17.62 -32.89 -30.96
N SER A 72 -17.72 -33.38 -32.20
CA SER A 72 -17.01 -32.81 -33.36
C SER A 72 -17.79 -31.71 -34.09
N SER A 73 -19.02 -31.42 -33.67
CA SER A 73 -19.95 -30.53 -34.40
C SER A 73 -20.31 -29.28 -33.58
N ILE A 74 -20.54 -28.17 -34.28
CA ILE A 74 -21.00 -26.90 -33.68
C ILE A 74 -22.46 -26.70 -34.07
N TYR A 75 -23.32 -26.56 -33.06
CA TYR A 75 -24.75 -26.34 -33.20
C TYR A 75 -25.08 -24.88 -32.94
N PHE A 76 -26.03 -24.35 -33.70
CA PHE A 76 -26.57 -23.01 -33.60
C PHE A 76 -28.07 -23.09 -33.35
N TRP A 77 -28.60 -22.29 -32.44
CA TRP A 77 -30.03 -22.21 -32.17
C TRP A 77 -30.43 -20.84 -31.63
N SER A 78 -31.71 -20.49 -31.79
CA SER A 78 -32.29 -19.32 -31.14
C SER A 78 -33.75 -19.57 -30.83
N LEU A 79 -34.12 -19.37 -29.57
CA LEU A 79 -35.50 -19.52 -29.11
C LEU A 79 -36.17 -18.15 -29.00
N PRO A 80 -37.46 -18.00 -29.38
CA PRO A 80 -38.18 -16.73 -29.23
C PRO A 80 -38.16 -16.17 -27.80
N SER A 81 -38.02 -17.03 -26.79
CA SER A 81 -37.94 -16.66 -25.39
C SER A 81 -36.54 -16.20 -24.93
N CYS A 82 -35.49 -16.42 -25.72
CA CYS A 82 -34.10 -16.19 -25.32
C CYS A 82 -33.82 -14.71 -25.06
N ALA A 83 -34.17 -13.82 -26.00
CA ALA A 83 -34.00 -12.37 -25.85
C ALA A 83 -34.77 -11.82 -24.64
N GLY A 84 -36.01 -12.29 -24.42
CA GLY A 84 -36.83 -11.88 -23.28
C GLY A 84 -36.27 -12.37 -21.93
N ASN A 85 -35.71 -13.59 -21.89
CA ASN A 85 -35.08 -14.14 -20.70
C ASN A 85 -33.75 -13.45 -20.37
N GLN A 86 -32.92 -13.19 -21.38
CA GLN A 86 -31.68 -12.42 -21.22
C GLN A 86 -31.97 -11.03 -20.65
N LEU A 87 -32.94 -10.30 -21.23
CA LEU A 87 -33.32 -8.97 -20.75
C LEU A 87 -33.82 -9.01 -19.29
N ARG A 88 -34.63 -10.01 -18.93
CA ARG A 88 -35.09 -10.19 -17.54
C ARG A 88 -33.95 -10.48 -16.58
N SER A 89 -33.02 -11.35 -16.95
CA SER A 89 -31.85 -11.71 -16.14
C SER A 89 -30.94 -10.49 -15.91
N ILE A 90 -30.64 -9.74 -16.98
CA ILE A 90 -29.85 -8.51 -16.90
C ILE A 90 -30.56 -7.49 -16.02
N ARG A 91 -31.88 -7.30 -16.18
CA ARG A 91 -32.66 -6.39 -15.34
C ARG A 91 -32.59 -6.79 -13.87
N GLN A 92 -32.80 -8.06 -13.54
CA GLN A 92 -32.73 -8.57 -12.17
C GLN A 92 -31.34 -8.35 -11.56
N LYS A 93 -30.27 -8.59 -12.34
CA LYS A 93 -28.91 -8.34 -11.89
C LYS A 93 -28.67 -6.86 -11.60
N LEU A 94 -29.02 -5.98 -12.53
CA LEU A 94 -28.88 -4.53 -12.36
C LEU A 94 -29.70 -4.00 -11.18
N GLU A 95 -30.90 -4.53 -10.97
CA GLU A 95 -31.77 -4.17 -9.84
C GLU A 95 -31.16 -4.62 -8.50
N SER A 96 -30.58 -5.82 -8.44
CA SER A 96 -29.83 -6.31 -7.29
C SER A 96 -28.57 -5.47 -7.01
N ASP A 97 -27.82 -5.11 -8.05
CA ASP A 97 -26.60 -4.28 -7.93
C ASP A 97 -26.95 -2.87 -7.46
N LEU A 98 -28.05 -2.29 -7.96
CA LEU A 98 -28.58 -1.00 -7.53
C LEU A 98 -29.01 -1.05 -6.06
N GLN A 99 -29.74 -2.08 -5.66
CA GLN A 99 -30.15 -2.27 -4.27
C GLN A 99 -28.95 -2.40 -3.33
N GLY A 100 -27.95 -3.20 -3.71
CA GLY A 100 -26.71 -3.36 -2.94
C GLY A 100 -25.94 -2.05 -2.81
N SER A 101 -25.84 -1.28 -3.91
CA SER A 101 -25.16 0.02 -3.92
C SER A 101 -25.89 1.05 -3.06
N ASN A 102 -27.22 1.12 -3.13
CA ASN A 102 -28.03 2.02 -2.30
C ASN A 102 -27.90 1.68 -0.81
N LYS A 103 -27.89 0.39 -0.46
CA LYS A 103 -27.67 -0.05 0.92
C LYS A 103 -26.30 0.40 1.43
N LYS A 104 -25.25 0.17 0.62
CA LYS A 104 -23.88 0.59 0.98
C LYS A 104 -23.75 2.11 1.10
N LEU A 105 -24.44 2.86 0.25
CA LEU A 105 -24.47 4.33 0.32
C LEU A 105 -25.12 4.80 1.63
N ALA A 106 -26.25 4.20 2.01
CA ALA A 106 -26.91 4.51 3.28
C ALA A 106 -26.02 4.19 4.48
N GLU A 107 -25.39 3.01 4.51
CA GLU A 107 -24.45 2.61 5.56
C GLU A 107 -23.25 3.57 5.66
N LEU A 108 -22.69 4.01 4.53
CA LEU A 108 -21.58 4.96 4.51
C LEU A 108 -22.01 6.37 4.94
N ALA A 109 -23.22 6.80 4.60
CA ALA A 109 -23.76 8.07 5.05
C ALA A 109 -23.93 8.07 6.58
N ASP A 110 -24.51 7.00 7.14
CA ASP A 110 -24.67 6.82 8.59
C ASP A 110 -23.31 6.81 9.31
N GLN A 111 -22.31 6.15 8.73
CA GLN A 111 -20.93 6.16 9.28
C GLN A 111 -20.29 7.55 9.22
N CYS A 112 -20.47 8.28 8.13
CA CYS A 112 -19.99 9.66 8.01
C CYS A 112 -20.61 10.54 9.10
N ASP A 113 -21.92 10.44 9.29
CA ASP A 113 -22.63 11.26 10.27
C ASP A 113 -22.30 10.85 11.72
N ALA A 114 -22.09 9.56 11.98
CA ALA A 114 -21.57 9.09 13.27
C ALA A 114 -20.16 9.61 13.56
N LEU A 115 -19.27 9.64 12.57
CA LEU A 115 -17.89 10.15 12.72
C LEU A 115 -17.82 11.68 12.83
N LYS A 116 -18.78 12.40 12.24
CA LYS A 116 -18.87 13.87 12.35
C LYS A 116 -19.25 14.31 13.76
N LYS A 117 -20.04 13.53 14.50
CA LYS A 117 -20.42 13.86 15.88
C LYS A 117 -19.16 14.03 16.74
N GLY A 118 -18.98 15.22 17.32
CA GLY A 118 -17.80 15.57 18.11
C GLY A 118 -16.52 15.87 17.29
N ARG A 119 -16.62 15.87 15.96
CA ARG A 119 -15.60 16.35 15.03
C ARG A 119 -16.17 17.42 14.09
N GLU A 120 -17.20 18.11 14.55
CA GLU A 120 -17.83 19.17 13.77
C GLU A 120 -16.79 20.21 13.36
N GLU A 121 -16.92 20.67 12.12
CA GLU A 121 -16.04 21.69 11.58
C GLU A 121 -16.40 23.02 12.24
N SER A 122 -15.56 23.47 13.16
CA SER A 122 -15.67 24.75 13.86
C SER A 122 -14.32 25.49 13.83
N GLU A 123 -14.38 26.81 14.00
CA GLU A 123 -13.18 27.63 14.15
C GLU A 123 -12.37 27.17 15.36
N GLU A 124 -13.05 26.90 16.49
CA GLU A 124 -12.45 26.36 17.73
C GLU A 124 -11.67 25.05 17.47
N ARG A 125 -12.23 24.12 16.71
CA ARG A 125 -11.55 22.85 16.37
C ARG A 125 -10.32 23.10 15.49
N THR A 126 -10.43 24.01 14.54
CA THR A 126 -9.33 24.36 13.64
C THR A 126 -8.17 24.99 14.41
N GLU A 127 -8.47 25.92 15.31
CA GLU A 127 -7.50 26.54 16.21
C GLU A 127 -6.86 25.52 17.16
N ALA A 128 -7.66 24.65 17.79
CA ALA A 128 -7.16 23.61 18.69
C ALA A 128 -6.21 22.63 17.98
N LEU A 129 -6.53 22.24 16.73
CA LEU A 129 -5.65 21.39 15.92
C LEU A 129 -4.35 22.11 15.54
N ALA A 130 -4.40 23.41 15.25
CA ALA A 130 -3.21 24.21 14.98
C ALA A 130 -2.32 24.34 16.23
N GLN A 131 -2.92 24.60 17.40
CA GLN A 131 -2.22 24.67 18.67
C GLN A 131 -1.59 23.32 19.06
N LEU A 132 -2.34 22.21 18.89
CA LEU A 132 -1.83 20.87 19.16
C LEU A 132 -0.57 20.60 18.32
N LYS A 133 -0.61 20.91 17.03
CA LYS A 133 0.53 20.75 16.12
C LYS A 133 1.74 21.60 16.55
N GLU A 134 1.49 22.82 17.01
CA GLU A 134 2.56 23.69 17.52
C GLU A 134 3.18 23.15 18.81
N ILE A 135 2.35 22.68 19.75
CA ILE A 135 2.79 22.10 21.02
C ILE A 135 3.57 20.82 20.78
N GLU A 136 3.11 19.93 19.88
CA GLU A 136 3.84 18.71 19.52
C GLU A 136 5.21 19.01 18.93
N LYS A 137 5.30 20.05 18.09
CA LYS A 137 6.58 20.52 17.55
C LYS A 137 7.51 21.00 18.67
N LYS A 138 7.03 21.88 19.55
CA LYS A 138 7.81 22.39 20.70
C LYS A 138 8.25 21.26 21.63
N HIS A 139 7.35 20.32 21.93
CA HIS A 139 7.66 19.16 22.76
C HIS A 139 8.77 18.31 22.14
N LYS A 140 8.74 18.09 20.81
CA LYS A 140 9.81 17.36 20.11
C LYS A 140 11.15 18.12 20.17
N GLU A 141 11.13 19.44 19.98
CA GLU A 141 12.32 20.29 20.06
C GLU A 141 12.93 20.23 21.47
N LEU A 142 12.14 20.48 22.51
CA LEU A 142 12.58 20.42 23.90
C LEU A 142 13.08 19.03 24.30
N LYS A 143 12.42 17.96 23.83
CA LYS A 143 12.87 16.60 24.09
C LYS A 143 14.23 16.32 23.46
N ASN A 144 14.48 16.81 22.24
CA ASN A 144 15.78 16.68 21.59
C ASN A 144 16.85 17.52 22.30
N GLU A 145 16.50 18.70 22.79
CA GLU A 145 17.38 19.56 23.57
C GLU A 145 17.76 18.90 24.91
N MET A 146 16.81 18.30 25.63
CA MET A 146 17.09 17.55 26.86
C MET A 146 18.10 16.41 26.65
N VAL A 147 18.06 15.73 25.49
CA VAL A 147 19.04 14.68 25.17
C VAL A 147 20.46 15.25 25.08
N GLN A 148 20.64 16.48 24.61
CA GLN A 148 21.97 17.12 24.56
C GLN A 148 22.55 17.38 25.96
N PHE A 149 21.69 17.51 26.96
CA PHE A 149 22.08 17.75 28.35
C PHE A 149 22.08 16.47 29.19
N ALA A 150 21.91 15.29 28.59
CA ALA A 150 21.86 14.01 29.31
C ALA A 150 23.13 13.75 30.16
N ASP A 151 24.29 14.15 29.65
CA ASP A 151 25.58 13.98 30.36
C ASP A 151 25.82 15.04 31.44
N ASN A 152 25.00 16.11 31.49
CA ASN A 152 25.08 17.19 32.47
C ASN A 152 24.10 17.00 33.64
N ASP A 153 23.66 15.77 33.87
CA ASP A 153 22.80 15.44 34.99
C ASP A 153 23.48 15.81 36.32
N PRO A 154 22.85 16.62 37.20
CA PRO A 154 23.46 17.04 38.46
C PRO A 154 23.91 15.88 39.36
N ALA A 155 23.20 14.75 39.34
CA ALA A 155 23.61 13.59 40.12
C ALA A 155 24.87 12.94 39.55
N THR A 156 25.00 12.89 38.22
CA THR A 156 26.21 12.42 37.54
C THR A 156 27.41 13.35 37.82
N LEU A 157 27.21 14.67 37.79
CA LEU A 157 28.26 15.64 38.13
C LEU A 157 28.69 15.56 39.59
N GLU A 158 27.75 15.38 40.52
CA GLU A 158 28.08 15.24 41.95
C GLU A 158 28.83 13.93 42.23
N ALA A 159 28.41 12.83 41.60
CA ALA A 159 29.13 11.55 41.68
C ALA A 159 30.57 11.67 41.14
N MET A 160 30.78 12.41 40.06
CA MET A 160 32.12 12.70 39.55
C MET A 160 32.96 13.52 40.55
N ARG A 161 32.38 14.55 41.18
CA ARG A 161 33.08 15.34 42.21
C ARG A 161 33.50 14.49 43.41
N ASP A 162 32.62 13.62 43.88
CA ASP A 162 32.94 12.74 45.00
C ASP A 162 34.00 11.70 44.62
N ALA A 163 33.95 11.15 43.40
CA ALA A 163 35.00 10.28 42.89
C ALA A 163 36.36 11.00 42.81
N ILE A 164 36.38 12.26 42.35
CA ILE A 164 37.59 13.09 42.32
C ILE A 164 38.15 13.30 43.73
N LYS A 165 37.31 13.61 44.73
CA LYS A 165 37.75 13.75 46.12
C LYS A 165 38.43 12.48 46.63
N VAL A 166 37.83 11.31 46.37
CA VAL A 166 38.38 10.01 46.79
C VAL A 166 39.69 9.70 46.08
N ALA A 167 39.75 9.91 44.76
CA ALA A 167 40.95 9.68 43.96
C ALA A 167 42.12 10.59 44.41
N HIS A 168 41.83 11.87 44.65
CA HIS A 168 42.79 12.85 45.15
C HIS A 168 43.35 12.45 46.52
N GLN A 169 42.48 12.15 47.49
CA GLN A 169 42.90 11.68 48.81
C GLN A 169 43.74 10.40 48.72
N SER A 170 43.35 9.48 47.83
CA SER A 170 44.09 8.22 47.62
C SER A 170 45.47 8.46 47.01
N ALA A 171 45.58 9.36 46.03
CA ALA A 171 46.84 9.74 45.41
C ALA A 171 47.79 10.35 46.44
N ASN A 172 47.32 11.32 47.22
CA ASN A 172 48.11 11.97 48.26
C ASN A 172 48.51 10.99 49.39
N ARG A 173 47.66 10.02 49.73
CA ARG A 173 48.05 8.94 50.65
C ARG A 173 49.15 8.06 50.09
N TRP A 174 49.15 7.79 48.79
CA TRP A 174 50.26 7.06 48.16
C TRP A 174 51.53 7.89 48.10
N THR A 175 51.43 9.21 47.90
CA THR A 175 52.54 10.16 48.04
C THR A 175 53.16 10.09 49.45
N ASP A 176 52.33 10.11 50.51
CA ASP A 176 52.79 9.91 51.90
C ASP A 176 53.55 8.60 52.07
N ASN A 177 53.00 7.50 51.55
CA ASN A 177 53.61 6.18 51.64
C ASN A 177 54.96 6.13 50.92
N ILE A 178 55.06 6.76 49.75
CA ILE A 178 56.30 6.86 48.96
C ILE A 178 57.36 7.63 49.74
N PHE A 179 57.03 8.81 50.29
CA PHE A 179 57.96 9.61 51.08
C PHE A 179 58.39 8.89 52.36
N THR A 180 57.47 8.21 53.03
CA THR A 180 57.76 7.41 54.23
C THR A 180 58.74 6.27 53.91
N LEU A 181 58.50 5.54 52.82
CA LEU A 181 59.40 4.48 52.36
C LEU A 181 60.77 5.03 51.97
N ARG A 182 60.82 6.15 51.24
CA ARG A 182 62.08 6.81 50.88
C ARG A 182 62.88 7.19 52.11
N GLN A 183 62.25 7.83 53.09
CA GLN A 183 62.88 8.20 54.36
C GLN A 183 63.38 6.98 55.14
N TRP A 184 62.57 5.93 55.25
CA TRP A 184 62.96 4.70 55.94
C TRP A 184 64.14 4.00 55.24
N CYS A 185 64.12 3.89 53.92
CA CYS A 185 65.21 3.31 53.14
C CYS A 185 66.51 4.12 53.31
N SER A 186 66.45 5.45 53.26
CA SER A 186 67.62 6.31 53.49
C SER A 186 68.22 6.14 54.89
N ASN A 187 67.37 5.96 55.91
CA ASN A 187 67.82 5.78 57.30
C ASN A 187 68.44 4.40 57.57
N ASN A 188 67.90 3.34 56.96
CA ASN A 188 68.32 1.96 57.24
C ASN A 188 69.41 1.45 56.28
N PHE A 189 69.53 2.02 55.08
CA PHE A 189 70.50 1.60 54.05
C PHE A 189 71.35 2.76 53.51
N PRO A 190 72.13 3.44 54.37
CA PRO A 190 72.91 4.61 53.96
C PRO A 190 73.95 4.28 52.86
N GLN A 191 74.48 3.05 52.85
CA GLN A 191 75.40 2.58 51.81
C GLN A 191 74.77 2.41 50.42
N ALA A 192 73.44 2.36 50.29
CA ALA A 192 72.74 2.17 49.01
C ALA A 192 72.14 3.48 48.45
N LYS A 193 72.50 4.64 49.02
CA LYS A 193 71.88 5.93 48.70
C LYS A 193 71.87 6.25 47.20
N GLU A 194 72.99 6.11 46.50
CA GLU A 194 73.10 6.43 45.07
C GLU A 194 72.24 5.49 44.20
N GLN A 195 72.20 4.20 44.53
CA GLN A 195 71.37 3.21 43.83
C GLN A 195 69.88 3.45 44.04
N LEU A 196 69.49 3.84 45.26
CA LEU A 196 68.10 4.18 45.60
C LEU A 196 67.63 5.45 44.87
N GLU A 197 68.45 6.49 44.80
CA GLU A 197 68.11 7.72 44.07
C GLU A 197 67.98 7.49 42.56
N HIS A 198 68.85 6.65 41.97
CA HIS A 198 68.71 6.22 40.58
C HIS A 198 67.38 5.47 40.36
N LEU A 199 67.05 4.52 41.23
CA LEU A 199 65.79 3.76 41.15
C LEU A 199 64.56 4.66 41.24
N TYR A 200 64.55 5.65 42.15
CA TYR A 200 63.43 6.59 42.28
C TYR A 200 63.27 7.44 41.02
N THR A 201 64.38 7.91 40.46
CA THR A 201 64.39 8.69 39.22
C THR A 201 63.87 7.87 38.04
N GLU A 202 64.31 6.61 37.88
CA GLU A 202 63.81 5.69 36.85
C GLU A 202 62.32 5.37 37.02
N ALA A 203 61.85 5.30 38.27
CA ALA A 203 60.43 5.11 38.60
C ALA A 203 59.58 6.38 38.43
N GLY A 204 60.18 7.51 38.04
CA GLY A 204 59.48 8.79 37.83
C GLY A 204 59.20 9.58 39.10
N ILE A 205 59.82 9.23 40.23
CA ILE A 205 59.77 10.01 41.48
C ILE A 205 60.90 11.02 41.44
N THR A 206 60.66 12.12 40.72
CA THR A 206 61.61 13.23 40.54
C THR A 206 61.56 14.23 41.70
N GLU A 207 62.41 15.25 41.69
CA GLU A 207 62.41 16.31 42.72
C GLU A 207 61.10 17.13 42.75
N ASP A 208 60.38 17.19 41.63
CA ASP A 208 59.08 17.86 41.49
C ASP A 208 57.90 16.96 41.90
N PHE A 209 58.15 15.72 42.33
CA PHE A 209 57.09 14.83 42.81
C PHE A 209 56.59 15.32 44.17
N ASP A 210 55.35 15.80 44.21
CA ASP A 210 54.72 16.33 45.41
C ASP A 210 53.23 15.96 45.48
N TYR A 211 52.56 16.40 46.54
CA TYR A 211 51.12 16.26 46.68
C TYR A 211 50.38 16.93 45.52
N LEU A 212 49.31 16.29 45.07
CA LEU A 212 48.36 16.93 44.17
C LEU A 212 47.58 17.96 44.97
N GLU A 213 47.41 19.16 44.42
CA GLU A 213 46.49 20.18 44.92
C GLU A 213 45.17 20.13 44.14
N LEU A 214 44.04 20.35 44.81
CA LEU A 214 42.77 20.55 44.12
C LEU A 214 42.73 21.99 43.57
N PRO A 215 42.30 22.20 42.32
CA PRO A 215 42.03 23.53 41.78
C PRO A 215 40.83 24.21 42.45
#